data_AF-R7ZIV5-F1
#
_entry.id   AF-R7ZIV5-F1
#
_cell.length_a   1.000
_cell.length_b   1.000
_cell.length_c   1.000
_cell.angle_alpha   90.00
_cell.angle_beta   90.00
_cell.angle_gamma   90.00
#
_symmetry.space_group_name_H-M   'P 1'
#
loop_
_entity.id
_entity.type
_entity.pdbx_description
1 polymer ?
#
loop_
_entity_poly.entity_id
_entity_poly.type
_entity_poly.pdbx_seq_one_letter_code
_entity_poly.pdbx_strand_id
1 'polypeptide(L)' 'MPQSTRVTYSMTTKEDRRQYKSNPLRCASCPLLTPCTTSKDYRKIFERPIWALHVEEADHLHYQSDMKQIYASK' A
#
# COMPACT_ATOMS: atom_id res chain seq x y z
N MET A 1 -8.38 -9.99 -1.52
CA MET A 1 -7.86 -8.93 -2.40
C MET A 1 -7.28 -9.56 -3.65
N PRO A 2 -7.77 -9.22 -4.85
CA PRO A 2 -6.93 -9.36 -6.05
C PRO A 2 -7.00 -8.02 -6.80
N GLN A 3 -5.91 -7.35 -7.13
CA GLN A 3 -4.83 -7.80 -7.99
C GLN A 3 -3.68 -6.83 -7.73
N SER A 4 -2.45 -7.32 -7.79
CA SER A 4 -1.21 -6.53 -7.77
C SER A 4 -1.18 -5.58 -8.98
N THR A 5 -1.97 -4.52 -8.90
CA THR A 5 -2.10 -3.50 -9.92
C THR A 5 -1.01 -2.50 -9.59
N ARG A 6 0.09 -2.52 -10.36
CA ARG A 6 1.17 -1.54 -10.27
C ARG A 6 0.55 -0.14 -10.12
N VAL A 7 0.62 0.39 -8.90
CA VAL A 7 0.22 1.76 -8.58
C VAL A 7 1.44 2.63 -8.73
N THR A 8 1.28 3.78 -9.39
CA THR A 8 2.39 4.69 -9.62
C THR A 8 2.44 5.69 -8.50
N TYR A 9 3.64 5.91 -7.95
CA TYR A 9 3.88 7.00 -7.01
C TYR A 9 3.58 8.33 -7.70
N SER A 10 2.78 9.18 -7.05
CA SER A 10 2.40 10.47 -7.59
C SER A 10 3.17 11.59 -6.92
N MET A 11 2.95 11.82 -5.63
CA MET A 11 3.44 12.97 -4.89
C MET A 11 3.53 12.62 -3.40
N THR A 12 4.40 13.31 -2.67
CA THR A 12 4.38 13.33 -1.21
C THR A 12 3.71 14.62 -0.77
N THR A 13 2.67 14.52 0.07
CA THR A 13 1.96 15.68 0.61
C THR A 13 2.76 16.32 1.75
N LYS A 14 2.44 17.57 2.12
CA LYS A 14 3.05 18.28 3.27
C LYS A 14 2.90 17.54 4.60
N GLU A 15 1.97 16.59 4.66
CA GLU A 15 1.65 15.75 5.81
C GLU A 15 2.46 14.45 5.85
N ASP A 16 3.56 14.38 5.08
CA ASP A 16 4.42 13.21 4.96
C ASP A 16 3.68 11.94 4.53
N ARG A 17 2.71 12.09 3.62
CA ARG A 17 1.97 10.98 3.01
C ARG A 17 2.30 10.85 1.54
N ARG A 18 2.64 9.65 1.10
CA ARG A 18 2.86 9.28 -0.29
C ARG A 18 1.52 8.92 -0.93
N GLN A 19 1.16 9.63 -1.99
CA GLN A 19 0.00 9.31 -2.82
C GLN A 19 0.39 8.37 -3.95
N TYR A 20 -0.42 7.36 -4.16
CA TYR A 20 -0.32 6.38 -5.23
C TYR A 20 -1.60 6.37 -6.05
N LYS A 21 -1.46 6.27 -7.37
CA LYS A 21 -2.59 6.31 -8.31
C LYS A 21 -2.61 5.04 -9.14
N SER A 22 -3.79 4.43 -9.28
CA SER A 22 -3.98 3.31 -10.22
C SER A 22 -4.06 3.80 -11.67
N ASN A 23 -3.85 2.89 -12.62
CA ASN A 23 -4.01 3.21 -14.04
C ASN A 23 -5.50 3.11 -14.44
N PRO A 24 -6.12 4.21 -14.92
CA PRO A 24 -7.55 4.24 -15.22
C PRO A 24 -7.95 3.31 -16.37
N LEU A 25 -7.09 3.14 -17.39
CA LEU A 25 -7.35 2.26 -18.53
C LEU A 25 -7.51 0.80 -18.09
N ARG A 26 -6.69 0.39 -17.12
CA ARG A 26 -6.73 -0.98 -16.59
C ARG A 26 -7.88 -1.18 -15.61
N CYS A 27 -8.23 -0.14 -14.86
CA CYS A 27 -9.34 -0.16 -13.92
C CYS A 27 -10.71 -0.13 -14.62
N ALA A 28 -10.83 0.53 -15.77
CA ALA A 28 -12.08 0.57 -16.55
C ALA A 28 -12.56 -0.81 -17.02
N SER A 29 -11.62 -1.73 -17.31
CA SER A 29 -11.94 -3.12 -17.67
C SER A 29 -12.04 -4.06 -16.46
N CYS A 30 -11.88 -3.55 -15.23
CA CYS A 30 -11.85 -4.40 -14.05
C CYS A 30 -13.26 -4.80 -13.61
N PRO A 31 -13.57 -6.10 -13.46
CA PRO A 31 -14.88 -6.57 -13.00
C PRO A 31 -15.18 -6.16 -11.55
N LEU A 32 -14.15 -5.81 -10.78
CA LEU A 32 -14.26 -5.33 -9.40
C LEU A 32 -14.24 -3.79 -9.32
N LEU A 33 -14.49 -3.07 -10.42
CA LEU A 33 -14.44 -1.62 -10.43
C LEU A 33 -15.40 -0.99 -9.41
N THR A 34 -16.68 -1.41 -9.41
CA THR A 34 -17.72 -0.89 -8.52
C THR A 34 -17.35 -1.00 -7.03
N PRO A 35 -16.88 -2.15 -6.51
CA PRO A 35 -16.39 -2.23 -5.13
C PRO A 35 -14.99 -1.64 -4.93
N CYS A 36 -14.19 -1.43 -5.98
CA CYS A 36 -12.81 -0.96 -5.86
C CYS A 36 -12.71 0.57 -5.78
N THR A 37 -13.46 1.30 -6.61
CA THR A 37 -13.47 2.76 -6.70
C THR A 37 -14.83 3.30 -7.14
N THR A 38 -15.33 4.33 -6.45
CA THR A 38 -16.53 5.08 -6.86
C THR A 38 -16.21 6.33 -7.69
N SER A 39 -14.94 6.52 -8.06
CA SER A 39 -14.49 7.69 -8.83
C SER A 39 -14.91 7.58 -10.29
N LYS A 40 -15.38 8.70 -10.87
CA LYS A 40 -15.73 8.80 -12.30
C LYS A 40 -14.52 8.57 -13.23
N ASP A 41 -13.31 8.81 -12.72
CA ASP A 41 -12.07 8.66 -13.49
C ASP A 41 -11.55 7.21 -13.51
N TYR A 42 -12.29 6.25 -12.95
CA TYR A 42 -11.86 4.86 -12.76
C TYR A 42 -10.49 4.75 -12.07
N ARG A 43 -10.12 5.77 -11.28
CA ARG A 43 -8.82 5.90 -10.66
C ARG A 43 -8.92 5.77 -9.15
N LYS A 44 -8.20 4.79 -8.61
CA LYS A 44 -8.03 4.63 -7.17
C LYS A 44 -6.85 5.47 -6.72
N ILE A 45 -7.10 6.34 -5.76
CA ILE A 45 -6.06 7.08 -5.06
C ILE A 45 -5.87 6.41 -3.71
N PHE A 46 -4.62 6.08 -3.40
CA PHE A 46 -4.23 5.51 -2.12
C PHE A 46 -3.20 6.42 -1.48
N GLU A 47 -3.32 6.61 -0.17
CA GLU A 47 -2.39 7.43 0.58
C GLU A 47 -1.76 6.58 1.66
N ARG A 48 -0.42 6.50 1.66
CA ARG A 48 0.33 5.80 2.71
C ARG A 48 1.29 6.77 3.39
N PRO A 49 1.38 6.76 4.72
CA PRO A 49 2.43 7.49 5.43
C PRO A 49 3.82 7.06 4.96
N ILE A 50 4.80 7.97 4.96
CA ILE A 50 6.20 7.64 4.59
C ILE A 50 6.79 6.55 5.50
N TRP A 51 6.44 6.57 6.78
CA TRP A 51 6.91 5.59 7.76
C TRP A 51 6.24 4.21 7.65
N ALA A 52 5.17 4.07 6.85
CA ALA A 52 4.44 2.80 6.75
C ALA A 52 5.34 1.64 6.28
N LEU A 53 6.26 1.91 5.33
CA LEU A 53 7.22 0.91 4.86
C LEU A 53 8.18 0.47 5.98
N HIS A 54 8.57 1.40 6.86
CA HIS A 54 9.46 1.11 7.97
C HIS A 54 8.76 0.26 9.04
N VAL A 55 7.46 0.50 9.27
CA VAL A 55 6.64 -0.31 10.18
C VAL A 55 6.42 -1.70 9.61
N GLU A 56 6.09 -1.83 8.31
CA GLU A 56 5.95 -3.13 7.65
C GLU A 56 7.25 -3.95 7.71
N GLU A 57 8.41 -3.31 7.50
CA GLU A 57 9.72 -3.96 7.65
C GLU A 57 10.00 -4.38 9.10
N ALA A 58 9.74 -3.50 10.07
CA ALA A 58 9.93 -3.82 11.48
C ALA A 58 9.04 -4.97 11.94
N ASP A 59 7.79 -5.01 11.47
CA ASP A 59 6.83 -6.08 11.74
C ASP A 59 7.28 -7.40 11.09
N HIS A 60 7.74 -7.36 9.84
CA HIS A 60 8.33 -8.51 9.16
C HIS A 60 9.52 -9.10 9.93
N LEU A 61 10.44 -8.25 10.41
CA LEU A 61 11.58 -8.65 11.24
C LEU A 61 11.12 -9.20 12.60
N HIS A 62 10.10 -8.63 13.22
CA HIS A 62 9.56 -9.10 14.49
C HIS A 62 9.00 -10.53 14.39
N TYR A 63 8.34 -10.87 13.29
CA TYR A 63 7.84 -12.22 13.05
C TYR A 63 8.90 -13.20 12.55
N GLN A 64 10.07 -12.72 12.13
CA GLN A 64 11.19 -13.59 11.78
C GLN A 64 11.65 -14.36 13.03
N SER A 65 11.67 -15.69 12.92
CA SER A 65 11.98 -16.63 14.02
C SER A 65 13.27 -16.31 14.75
N ASP A 66 14.24 -15.73 14.05
CA ASP A 66 15.58 -15.42 14.53
C ASP A 66 15.55 -14.25 15.54
N MET A 67 14.60 -13.32 15.43
CA MET A 67 14.44 -12.19 16.36
C MET A 67 13.76 -12.58 17.67
N LYS A 68 12.93 -13.64 17.67
CA LYS A 68 12.28 -14.13 18.90
C LYS A 68 13.28 -14.58 19.96
N GLN A 69 14.43 -15.12 19.53
CA GLN A 69 15.51 -15.55 20.41
C GLN A 69 16.13 -14.37 21.18
N ILE A 70 16.21 -13.18 20.54
CA ILE A 70 16.81 -11.97 21.13
C ILE A 70 15.88 -11.33 22.16
N TYR A 71 14.55 -11.36 21.93
CA TYR A 71 13.58 -10.90 22.92
C TYR A 71 13.38 -11.89 24.07
N ALA A 72 13.58 -13.19 23.83
CA ALA A 72 13.48 -14.22 24.85
C ALA A 72 14.68 -14.25 25.83
N SER A 73 15.80 -13.61 25.49
CA SER A 73 17.01 -13.58 26.33
C SER A 73 17.08 -12.40 27.30
N LYS A 74 15.93 -11.88 27.76
CA LYS A 74 15.84 -10.87 28.83
C LYS A 74 15.15 -11.40 30.07
#